data_AF-A0A087HPX8-F1
#
_entry.id   AF-A0A087HPX8-F1
#
_cell.length_a   1.000
_cell.length_b   1.000
_cell.length_c   1.000
_cell.angle_alpha   90.00
_cell.angle_beta   90.00
_cell.angle_gamma   90.00
#
_symmetry.space_group_name_H-M   'P 1'
#
loop_
_entity.id
_entity.type
_entity.pdbx_description
1 polymer ?
#
loop_
_entity_poly.entity_id
_entity_poly.type
_entity_poly.pdbx_seq_one_letter_code
_entity_poly.pdbx_strand_id
1 'polypeptide(L)'
;MSAAVFELGDDFNLTVMHKRSNWNWQASDLRAAWGENNRILAGRYELEEDGGTWLGVSRDGRVAFLVNDINQASPCDLLPTLFLRGNDSPHAFASRVNEINEDIILGDTFHLIVGDFHLNSMVYLGTTNNPNLPWLQIADVGVGVHTLSIEGLDSAIPMYADLAHTFTDAINGDQALMDIAMAVMTDMNGPNPHFQEMMNAPDEPQHGTTSTTALKINATGQVLFYERYLENGQWRERDFVFGIE
;
A
#
# COMPACT_ATOMS: atom_id res chain seq x y z
N MET A 1 -0.09 -10.80 -7.07
CA MET A 1 -0.73 -9.49 -7.30
C MET A 1 -0.55 -8.63 -6.09
N SER A 2 -0.43 -7.33 -6.31
CA SER A 2 -0.38 -6.35 -5.23
C SER A 2 -1.77 -6.14 -4.65
N ALA A 3 -1.88 -6.04 -3.34
CA ALA A 3 -3.10 -5.63 -2.63
C ALA A 3 -2.77 -5.26 -1.19
N ALA A 4 -3.74 -4.65 -0.52
CA ALA A 4 -3.73 -4.44 0.92
C ALA A 4 -5.06 -4.86 1.55
N VAL A 5 -5.00 -5.20 2.84
CA VAL A 5 -6.15 -5.35 3.72
C VAL A 5 -5.83 -4.61 5.00
N PHE A 6 -6.80 -3.89 5.54
CA PHE A 6 -6.57 -3.06 6.71
C PHE A 6 -7.81 -2.90 7.58
N GLU A 7 -7.61 -2.69 8.87
CA GLU A 7 -8.62 -2.26 9.80
C GLU A 7 -8.31 -0.82 10.24
N LEU A 8 -9.29 0.07 10.09
CA LEU A 8 -9.29 1.37 10.73
C LEU A 8 -10.29 1.33 11.89
N GLY A 9 -9.78 1.44 13.12
CA GLY A 9 -10.57 1.59 14.34
C GLY A 9 -10.79 3.05 14.72
N ASP A 10 -11.50 3.24 15.83
CA ASP A 10 -11.61 4.56 16.47
C ASP A 10 -10.23 5.13 16.85
N ASP A 11 -10.15 6.46 16.97
CA ASP A 11 -8.93 7.19 17.31
C ASP A 11 -7.71 6.82 16.42
N PHE A 12 -7.99 6.58 15.13
CA PHE A 12 -7.01 6.21 14.12
C PHE A 12 -6.19 4.95 14.47
N ASN A 13 -6.80 3.99 15.19
CA ASN A 13 -6.17 2.70 15.44
C ASN A 13 -6.12 1.88 14.14
N LEU A 14 -4.99 1.92 13.45
CA LEU A 14 -4.82 1.40 12.10
C LEU A 14 -3.97 0.13 12.13
N THR A 15 -4.43 -0.94 11.51
CA THR A 15 -3.59 -2.10 11.15
C THR A 15 -3.68 -2.34 9.66
N VAL A 16 -2.57 -2.32 8.95
CA VAL A 16 -2.47 -2.53 7.50
C VAL A 16 -1.56 -3.72 7.22
N MET A 17 -1.99 -4.59 6.32
CA MET A 17 -1.17 -5.56 5.63
C MET A 17 -1.11 -5.18 4.16
N HIS A 18 0.09 -5.05 3.60
CA HIS A 18 0.30 -4.71 2.19
C HIS A 18 1.24 -5.73 1.55
N LYS A 19 0.89 -6.18 0.35
CA LYS A 19 1.69 -7.08 -0.48
C LYS A 19 2.03 -6.35 -1.76
N ARG A 20 3.32 -6.23 -2.07
CA ARG A 20 3.81 -5.73 -3.36
C ARG A 20 4.30 -6.89 -4.21
N SER A 21 3.74 -7.01 -5.40
CA SER A 21 4.30 -7.87 -6.47
C SER A 21 4.95 -7.00 -7.53
N ASN A 22 6.09 -7.44 -8.05
CA ASN A 22 6.83 -6.74 -9.11
C ASN A 22 7.34 -7.73 -10.14
N TRP A 23 7.63 -7.22 -11.34
CA TRP A 23 8.36 -7.92 -12.39
C TRP A 23 9.87 -7.74 -12.17
N ASN A 24 10.65 -8.75 -12.56
CA ASN A 24 12.12 -8.71 -12.49
C ASN A 24 12.69 -8.40 -11.08
N TRP A 25 12.31 -9.24 -10.12
CA TRP A 25 12.64 -9.13 -8.69
C TRP A 25 14.14 -9.14 -8.35
N GLN A 26 15.02 -9.41 -9.32
CA GLN A 26 16.48 -9.48 -9.11
C GLN A 26 17.17 -8.10 -9.02
N ALA A 27 16.48 -7.00 -9.35
CA ALA A 27 17.14 -5.71 -9.62
C ALA A 27 16.71 -4.53 -8.73
N SER A 28 15.94 -4.74 -7.64
CA SER A 28 15.44 -3.60 -6.86
C SER A 28 15.58 -3.80 -5.35
N ASP A 29 16.27 -2.85 -4.70
CA ASP A 29 16.39 -2.72 -3.25
C ASP A 29 15.16 -1.95 -2.73
N LEU A 30 14.04 -2.66 -2.62
CA LEU A 30 12.73 -2.07 -2.28
C LEU A 30 12.48 -1.92 -0.78
N ARG A 31 13.51 -2.11 0.03
CA ARG A 31 13.39 -2.20 1.48
C ARG A 31 12.87 -0.89 2.09
N ALA A 32 12.13 -1.02 3.17
CA ALA A 32 11.71 0.10 4.00
C ALA A 32 12.92 0.72 4.70
N ALA A 33 13.15 2.01 4.49
CA ALA A 33 14.24 2.73 5.13
C ALA A 33 13.78 4.13 5.59
N TRP A 34 14.42 4.61 6.66
CA TRP A 34 14.27 5.99 7.08
C TRP A 34 14.91 6.93 6.07
N GLY A 35 14.19 7.97 5.69
CA GLY A 35 14.75 9.12 4.99
C GLY A 35 14.15 10.42 5.51
N GLU A 36 14.36 11.52 4.79
CA GLU A 36 13.82 12.84 5.15
C GLU A 36 14.23 13.24 6.57
N ASN A 37 15.53 13.16 6.88
CA ASN A 37 16.06 13.39 8.23
C ASN A 37 15.38 12.53 9.32
N ASN A 38 15.17 11.23 9.03
CA ASN A 38 14.48 10.25 9.88
C ASN A 38 13.00 10.57 10.15
N ARG A 39 12.35 11.32 9.26
CA ARG A 39 10.92 11.65 9.39
C ARG A 39 9.99 10.69 8.68
N ILE A 40 10.43 10.05 7.59
CA ILE A 40 9.59 9.15 6.80
C ILE A 40 10.23 7.77 6.74
N LEU A 41 9.45 6.74 7.11
CA LEU A 41 9.77 5.34 6.92
C LEU A 41 8.92 4.79 5.77
N ALA A 42 9.55 4.36 4.69
CA ALA A 42 8.85 3.87 3.51
C ALA A 42 9.71 2.91 2.69
N GLY A 43 9.09 1.96 1.98
CA GLY A 43 9.75 1.15 0.96
C GLY A 43 10.19 2.03 -0.21
N ARG A 44 11.48 2.13 -0.51
CA ARG A 44 11.97 3.05 -1.56
C ARG A 44 12.25 2.31 -2.85
N TYR A 45 11.86 2.91 -3.97
CA TYR A 45 12.43 2.52 -5.26
C TYR A 45 13.77 3.23 -5.44
N GLU A 46 14.89 2.49 -5.41
CA GLU A 46 16.23 3.04 -5.68
C GLU A 46 16.34 3.48 -7.14
N LEU A 47 16.04 4.76 -7.42
CA LEU A 47 16.74 5.50 -8.46
C LEU A 47 17.09 6.95 -8.07
N GLU A 48 16.33 7.66 -7.21
CA GLU A 48 16.66 9.05 -6.82
C GLU A 48 16.13 9.41 -5.42
N GLU A 49 16.65 10.48 -4.81
CA GLU A 49 16.17 11.05 -3.53
C GLU A 49 14.68 11.46 -3.58
N ASP A 50 14.10 11.52 -4.78
CA ASP A 50 12.70 11.81 -5.09
C ASP A 50 11.87 10.59 -5.51
N GLY A 51 12.36 9.37 -5.23
CA GLY A 51 11.68 8.13 -5.58
C GLY A 51 10.29 7.94 -4.95
N GLY A 52 9.46 7.15 -5.63
CA GLY A 52 8.14 6.75 -5.17
C GLY A 52 8.16 5.69 -4.07
N THR A 53 7.00 5.44 -3.48
CA THR A 53 6.78 4.36 -2.51
C THR A 53 5.38 3.77 -2.64
N TRP A 54 5.24 2.48 -2.32
CA TRP A 54 3.92 1.82 -2.25
C TRP A 54 3.32 1.79 -0.84
N LEU A 55 4.14 2.01 0.20
CA LEU A 55 3.68 2.14 1.56
C LEU A 55 4.69 2.95 2.37
N GLY A 56 4.22 3.96 3.07
CA GLY A 56 5.03 4.72 4.00
C GLY A 56 4.23 5.32 5.15
N VAL A 57 4.97 5.66 6.19
CA VAL A 57 4.46 6.34 7.39
C VAL A 57 5.48 7.40 7.81
N SER A 58 4.98 8.57 8.21
CA SER A 58 5.79 9.67 8.73
C SER A 58 5.67 9.77 10.25
N ARG A 59 6.66 10.42 10.88
CA ARG A 59 6.58 10.83 12.29
C ARG A 59 5.51 11.87 12.55
N ASP A 60 5.07 12.61 11.54
CA ASP A 60 3.96 13.57 11.64
C ASP A 60 2.58 12.92 11.54
N GLY A 61 2.49 11.59 11.68
CA GLY A 61 1.23 10.88 11.70
C GLY A 61 0.59 10.64 10.33
N ARG A 62 1.29 10.95 9.24
CA ARG A 62 0.84 10.66 7.87
C ARG A 62 1.12 9.22 7.49
N VAL A 63 0.15 8.56 6.88
CA VAL A 63 0.27 7.22 6.30
C VAL A 63 -0.24 7.24 4.86
N ALA A 64 0.45 6.53 3.96
CA ALA A 64 -0.03 6.33 2.60
C ALA A 64 0.32 4.95 2.10
N PHE A 65 -0.58 4.32 1.36
CA PHE A 65 -0.32 3.06 0.68
C PHE A 65 -1.06 2.95 -0.65
N LEU A 66 -0.37 2.40 -1.64
CA LEU A 66 -0.73 2.38 -3.04
C LEU A 66 -0.80 0.96 -3.56
N VAL A 67 -1.83 0.68 -4.35
CA VAL A 67 -1.96 -0.53 -5.17
C VAL A 67 -2.17 -0.09 -6.62
N ASN A 68 -1.35 -0.61 -7.51
CA ASN A 68 -1.44 -0.38 -8.95
C ASN A 68 -1.05 -1.67 -9.70
N ASP A 69 -1.39 -1.73 -10.98
CA ASP A 69 -1.11 -2.86 -11.88
C ASP A 69 0.18 -2.67 -12.70
N ILE A 70 1.01 -1.69 -12.33
CA ILE A 70 2.11 -1.24 -13.19
C ILE A 70 3.41 -1.94 -12.81
N ASN A 71 4.09 -2.35 -13.87
CA ASN A 71 5.21 -3.29 -13.87
C ASN A 71 6.58 -2.59 -13.75
N GLN A 72 6.62 -1.26 -13.62
CA GLN A 72 7.80 -0.40 -13.53
C GLN A 72 7.47 0.85 -12.68
N ALA A 73 8.48 1.66 -12.33
CA ALA A 73 8.26 2.93 -11.63
C ALA A 73 7.29 3.82 -12.43
N SER A 74 6.17 4.14 -11.81
CA SER A 74 5.10 4.96 -12.37
C SER A 74 5.12 6.36 -11.72
N PRO A 75 4.72 7.43 -12.44
CA PRO A 75 4.43 8.71 -11.83
C PRO A 75 3.48 8.62 -10.62
N CYS A 76 2.57 7.64 -10.58
CA CYS A 76 1.65 7.47 -9.45
C CYS A 76 2.35 6.95 -8.17
N ASP A 77 3.50 6.28 -8.29
CA ASP A 77 4.29 5.85 -7.14
C ASP A 77 4.83 7.04 -6.33
N LEU A 78 4.88 8.25 -6.92
CA LEU A 78 5.26 9.48 -6.23
C LEU A 78 4.16 10.04 -5.33
N LEU A 79 2.88 9.71 -5.58
CA LEU A 79 1.76 10.29 -4.84
C LEU A 79 1.84 10.00 -3.33
N PRO A 80 2.13 8.77 -2.88
CA PRO A 80 2.40 8.50 -1.46
C PRO A 80 3.54 9.36 -0.90
N THR A 81 4.67 9.45 -1.61
CA THR A 81 5.82 10.26 -1.19
C THR A 81 5.44 11.74 -1.03
N LEU A 82 4.70 12.31 -2.00
CA LEU A 82 4.23 13.69 -1.96
C LEU A 82 3.27 13.94 -0.78
N PHE A 83 2.38 13.00 -0.48
CA PHE A 83 1.49 13.12 0.68
C PHE A 83 2.27 13.08 1.99
N LEU A 84 3.19 12.11 2.15
CA LEU A 84 3.97 11.89 3.36
C LEU A 84 4.91 13.06 3.67
N ARG A 85 5.44 13.74 2.64
CA ARG A 85 6.29 14.95 2.75
C ARG A 85 5.48 16.24 2.98
N GLY A 86 4.24 16.26 2.49
CA GLY A 86 3.39 17.45 2.50
C GLY A 86 2.77 17.73 3.87
N ASN A 87 2.00 18.82 3.94
CA ASN A 87 1.26 19.22 5.15
C ASN A 87 -0.26 19.33 4.91
N ASP A 88 -0.73 18.83 3.77
CA ASP A 88 -2.14 18.88 3.41
C ASP A 88 -2.95 17.85 4.19
N SER A 89 -4.18 18.21 4.56
CA SER A 89 -5.14 17.20 4.99
C SER A 89 -5.38 16.17 3.87
N PRO A 90 -5.79 14.93 4.19
CA PRO A 90 -6.12 13.90 3.20
C PRO A 90 -7.01 14.41 2.04
N HIS A 91 -8.05 15.18 2.36
CA HIS A 91 -8.94 15.78 1.37
C HIS A 91 -8.30 16.89 0.53
N ALA A 92 -7.49 17.76 1.14
CA ALA A 92 -6.82 18.82 0.41
C ALA A 92 -5.81 18.22 -0.58
N PHE A 93 -5.09 17.18 -0.15
CA PHE A 93 -4.23 16.40 -1.02
C PHE A 93 -5.01 15.76 -2.17
N ALA A 94 -6.13 15.09 -1.88
CA ALA A 94 -6.98 14.47 -2.91
C ALA A 94 -7.52 15.48 -3.93
N SER A 95 -7.92 16.66 -3.46
CA SER A 95 -8.39 17.75 -4.33
C SER A 95 -7.29 18.22 -5.27
N ARG A 96 -6.05 18.37 -4.78
CA ARG A 96 -4.91 18.72 -5.65
C ARG A 96 -4.58 17.64 -6.65
N VAL A 97 -4.64 16.36 -6.28
CA VAL A 97 -4.42 15.26 -7.24
C VAL A 97 -5.46 15.31 -8.35
N ASN A 98 -6.72 15.61 -8.02
CA ASN A 98 -7.80 15.76 -9.01
C ASN A 98 -7.58 16.94 -9.99
N GLU A 99 -6.79 17.94 -9.60
CA GLU A 99 -6.42 19.08 -10.45
C GLU A 99 -5.19 18.81 -11.35
N ILE A 100 -4.44 17.73 -11.10
CA ILE A 100 -3.33 17.32 -11.98
C ILE A 100 -3.90 16.90 -13.33
N ASN A 101 -3.17 17.21 -14.42
CA ASN A 101 -3.57 16.78 -15.75
C ASN A 101 -3.63 15.25 -15.81
N GLU A 102 -4.83 14.72 -16.09
CA GLU A 102 -5.09 13.31 -16.33
C GLU A 102 -4.01 12.73 -17.26
N ASP A 103 -3.64 13.41 -18.35
CA ASP A 103 -2.67 12.93 -19.36
C ASP A 103 -1.28 12.56 -18.80
N ILE A 104 -0.91 13.11 -17.64
CA ILE A 104 0.36 12.84 -16.95
C ILE A 104 0.29 11.53 -16.14
N ILE A 105 -0.91 11.17 -15.68
CA ILE A 105 -1.20 9.98 -14.87
C ILE A 105 -1.95 8.89 -15.69
N LEU A 106 -2.46 9.23 -16.88
CA LEU A 106 -3.40 8.47 -17.73
C LEU A 106 -2.91 7.11 -18.20
N GLY A 107 -1.62 6.80 -18.04
CA GLY A 107 -1.10 5.47 -18.33
C GLY A 107 -1.52 4.41 -17.31
N ASP A 108 -1.94 4.84 -16.11
CA ASP A 108 -1.69 4.08 -14.90
C ASP A 108 -2.93 3.97 -14.01
N THR A 109 -3.56 2.78 -13.97
CA THR A 109 -4.60 2.49 -12.98
C THR A 109 -3.98 2.41 -11.59
N PHE A 110 -4.45 3.25 -10.66
CA PHE A 110 -3.97 3.24 -9.29
C PHE A 110 -5.11 3.42 -8.27
N HIS A 111 -4.85 2.88 -7.08
CA HIS A 111 -5.70 2.95 -5.92
C HIS A 111 -4.83 3.30 -4.70
N LEU A 112 -5.10 4.46 -4.12
CA LEU A 112 -4.30 5.09 -3.09
C LEU A 112 -5.15 5.35 -1.85
N ILE A 113 -4.61 5.03 -0.69
CA ILE A 113 -5.11 5.48 0.59
C ILE A 113 -4.12 6.48 1.17
N VAL A 114 -4.64 7.61 1.64
CA VAL A 114 -3.88 8.62 2.40
C VAL A 114 -4.60 8.88 3.71
N GLY A 115 -3.86 8.95 4.80
CA GLY A 115 -4.43 9.16 6.13
C GLY A 115 -3.55 10.01 7.02
N ASP A 116 -4.19 10.71 7.95
CA ASP A 116 -3.55 11.61 8.91
C ASP A 116 -4.07 11.31 10.31
N PHE A 117 -3.17 10.82 11.16
CA PHE A 117 -3.44 10.42 12.54
C PHE A 117 -4.00 11.57 13.38
N HIS A 118 -3.41 12.77 13.28
CA HIS A 118 -3.82 13.91 14.10
C HIS A 118 -5.19 14.46 13.69
N LEU A 119 -5.52 14.34 12.40
CA LEU A 119 -6.82 14.75 11.87
C LEU A 119 -7.89 13.65 12.00
N ASN A 120 -7.51 12.44 12.43
CA ASN A 120 -8.37 11.25 12.45
C ASN A 120 -9.13 11.07 11.13
N SER A 121 -8.42 11.19 10.00
CA SER A 121 -9.02 11.23 8.67
C SER A 121 -8.24 10.32 7.72
N MET A 122 -8.98 9.51 6.95
CA MET A 122 -8.42 8.64 5.92
C MET A 122 -9.28 8.76 4.66
N VAL A 123 -8.63 8.93 3.52
CA VAL A 123 -9.26 9.19 2.23
C VAL A 123 -8.70 8.23 1.19
N TYR A 124 -9.59 7.69 0.39
CA TYR A 124 -9.31 6.90 -0.79
C TYR A 124 -9.31 7.78 -2.05
N LEU A 125 -8.33 7.52 -2.92
CA LEU A 125 -8.24 8.07 -4.26
C LEU A 125 -8.07 6.89 -5.22
N GLY A 126 -8.93 6.76 -6.23
CA GLY A 126 -8.78 5.69 -7.21
C GLY A 126 -9.20 6.09 -8.60
N THR A 127 -8.41 5.72 -9.59
CA THR A 127 -8.73 5.95 -11.00
C THR A 127 -9.86 5.03 -11.46
N THR A 128 -10.65 5.47 -12.42
CA THR A 128 -11.66 4.63 -13.08
C THR A 128 -11.63 4.77 -14.59
N ASN A 129 -11.75 3.64 -15.28
CA ASN A 129 -11.89 3.60 -16.75
C ASN A 129 -13.35 3.83 -17.20
N ASN A 130 -14.27 4.14 -16.28
CA ASN A 130 -15.66 4.41 -16.62
C ASN A 130 -15.80 5.85 -17.16
N PRO A 131 -16.11 6.04 -18.47
CA PRO A 131 -16.16 7.37 -19.07
C PRO A 131 -17.33 8.23 -18.56
N ASN A 132 -18.25 7.66 -17.78
CA ASN A 132 -19.37 8.38 -17.18
C ASN A 132 -19.09 8.88 -15.77
N LEU A 133 -17.92 8.57 -15.20
CA LEU A 133 -17.50 9.00 -13.87
C LEU A 133 -16.31 9.96 -13.99
N PRO A 134 -16.07 10.82 -12.98
CA PRO A 134 -14.81 11.54 -12.88
C PRO A 134 -13.64 10.56 -12.92
N TRP A 135 -12.55 10.95 -13.61
CA TRP A 135 -11.35 10.11 -13.77
C TRP A 135 -10.79 9.63 -12.43
N LEU A 136 -10.89 10.47 -11.40
CA LEU A 136 -10.51 10.18 -10.03
C LEU A 136 -11.75 10.09 -9.13
N GLN A 137 -11.93 8.94 -8.50
CA GLN A 137 -12.88 8.73 -7.42
C GLN A 137 -12.21 9.11 -6.10
N ILE A 138 -12.89 9.94 -5.29
CA ILE A 138 -12.43 10.35 -3.96
C ILE A 138 -13.51 9.96 -2.96
N ALA A 139 -13.14 9.25 -1.89
CA ALA A 139 -14.08 8.84 -0.84
C ALA A 139 -13.43 8.83 0.54
N ASP A 140 -14.22 9.14 1.56
CA ASP A 140 -13.85 8.89 2.96
C ASP A 140 -13.75 7.39 3.24
N VAL A 141 -12.75 7.02 4.03
CA VAL A 141 -12.56 5.67 4.54
C VAL A 141 -13.03 5.64 5.99
N GLY A 142 -14.10 4.89 6.23
CA GLY A 142 -14.72 4.79 7.55
C GLY A 142 -14.00 3.82 8.49
N VAL A 143 -14.50 3.73 9.71
CA VAL A 143 -14.10 2.68 10.65
C VAL A 143 -14.59 1.33 10.14
N GLY A 144 -13.72 0.32 10.15
CA GLY A 144 -14.01 -1.03 9.71
C GLY A 144 -12.82 -1.73 9.07
N VAL A 145 -13.08 -2.95 8.58
CA VAL A 145 -12.14 -3.74 7.79
C VAL A 145 -12.38 -3.47 6.31
N HIS A 146 -11.30 -3.14 5.60
CA HIS A 146 -11.30 -2.75 4.21
C HIS A 146 -10.25 -3.53 3.40
N THR A 147 -10.50 -3.65 2.11
CA THR A 147 -9.54 -4.22 1.15
C THR A 147 -9.24 -3.23 0.05
N LEU A 148 -7.98 -3.17 -0.37
CA LEU A 148 -7.52 -2.34 -1.48
C LEU A 148 -6.83 -3.24 -2.50
N SER A 149 -7.33 -3.27 -3.73
CA SER A 149 -6.75 -4.07 -4.80
C SER A 149 -6.63 -3.26 -6.10
N ILE A 150 -6.17 -3.91 -7.17
CA ILE A 150 -6.16 -3.33 -8.52
C ILE A 150 -7.57 -3.03 -9.06
N GLU A 151 -8.61 -3.53 -8.38
CA GLU A 151 -10.02 -3.27 -8.71
C GLU A 151 -10.61 -2.14 -7.86
N GLY A 152 -9.84 -1.60 -6.92
CA GLY A 152 -10.25 -0.53 -6.01
C GLY A 152 -10.48 -0.93 -4.57
N LEU A 153 -11.08 0.00 -3.83
CA LEU A 153 -11.46 -0.15 -2.43
C LEU A 153 -12.72 -1.02 -2.33
N ASP A 154 -12.69 -2.01 -1.44
CA ASP A 154 -13.80 -2.92 -1.11
C ASP A 154 -14.46 -3.56 -2.33
N SER A 155 -13.61 -4.02 -3.26
CA SER A 155 -14.05 -4.72 -4.46
C SER A 155 -14.89 -5.94 -4.11
N ALA A 156 -16.00 -6.11 -4.83
CA ALA A 156 -16.95 -7.21 -4.64
C ALA A 156 -16.44 -8.59 -5.12
N ILE A 157 -15.17 -8.70 -5.54
CA ILE A 157 -14.59 -9.98 -5.94
C ILE A 157 -14.46 -10.89 -4.71
N PRO A 158 -14.99 -12.13 -4.74
CA PRO A 158 -15.02 -13.02 -3.58
C PRO A 158 -13.67 -13.25 -2.89
N MET A 159 -12.57 -13.28 -3.63
CA MET A 159 -11.23 -13.49 -3.06
C MET A 159 -10.84 -12.40 -2.04
N TYR A 160 -11.31 -11.16 -2.21
CA TYR A 160 -11.01 -10.06 -1.29
C TYR A 160 -11.90 -10.12 -0.05
N ALA A 161 -13.12 -10.63 -0.17
CA ALA A 161 -13.94 -10.93 1.01
C ALA A 161 -13.28 -12.03 1.87
N ASP A 162 -12.78 -13.10 1.24
CA ASP A 162 -12.02 -14.14 1.94
C ASP A 162 -10.75 -13.57 2.61
N LEU A 163 -10.03 -12.68 1.92
CA LEU A 163 -8.87 -11.97 2.48
C LEU A 163 -9.24 -11.15 3.73
N ALA A 164 -10.35 -10.40 3.68
CA ALA A 164 -10.85 -9.62 4.81
C ALA A 164 -11.23 -10.52 5.99
N HIS A 165 -11.86 -11.67 5.73
CA HIS A 165 -12.18 -12.65 6.77
C HIS A 165 -10.93 -13.23 7.44
N THR A 166 -9.96 -13.72 6.66
CA THR A 166 -8.69 -14.24 7.19
C THR A 166 -7.94 -13.19 8.00
N PHE A 167 -7.91 -11.95 7.52
CA PHE A 167 -7.31 -10.83 8.24
C PHE A 167 -8.02 -10.55 9.56
N THR A 168 -9.35 -10.48 9.54
CA THR A 168 -10.17 -10.25 10.75
C THR A 168 -9.94 -11.31 11.82
N ASP A 169 -9.90 -12.58 11.42
CA ASP A 169 -9.64 -13.68 12.35
C ASP A 169 -8.24 -13.60 12.96
N ALA A 170 -7.25 -13.20 12.16
CA ALA A 170 -5.86 -13.11 12.59
C ALA A 170 -5.58 -11.91 13.53
N ILE A 171 -6.14 -10.72 13.26
CA ILE A 171 -5.95 -9.55 14.13
C ILE A 171 -6.68 -9.65 15.48
N ASN A 172 -7.72 -10.48 15.56
CA ASN A 172 -8.42 -10.77 16.81
C ASN A 172 -7.69 -11.79 17.70
N GLY A 173 -6.63 -12.42 17.19
CA GLY A 173 -5.76 -13.30 17.96
C GLY A 173 -4.60 -12.57 18.65
N ASP A 174 -3.91 -13.26 19.56
CA ASP A 174 -2.67 -12.78 20.22
C ASP A 174 -1.41 -13.05 19.36
N GLN A 175 -1.54 -12.96 18.04
CA GLN A 175 -0.46 -13.28 17.10
C GLN A 175 0.48 -12.09 16.92
N ALA A 176 1.76 -12.36 16.68
CA ALA A 176 2.69 -11.29 16.33
C ALA A 176 2.32 -10.70 14.96
N LEU A 177 2.60 -9.40 14.76
CA LEU A 177 2.28 -8.71 13.50
C LEU A 177 2.88 -9.41 12.26
N MET A 178 4.07 -9.99 12.42
CA MET A 178 4.72 -10.83 11.40
C MET A 178 3.90 -12.08 11.05
N ASP A 179 3.37 -12.80 12.04
CA ASP A 179 2.62 -14.04 11.82
C ASP A 179 1.33 -13.75 11.06
N ILE A 180 0.64 -12.66 11.44
CA ILE A 180 -0.56 -12.17 10.74
C ILE A 180 -0.21 -11.82 9.30
N ALA A 181 0.85 -11.04 9.08
CA ALA A 181 1.28 -10.64 7.73
C ALA A 181 1.60 -11.86 6.84
N MET A 182 2.28 -12.85 7.41
CA MET A 182 2.63 -14.08 6.71
C MET A 182 1.41 -14.95 6.40
N ALA A 183 0.48 -15.12 7.34
CA ALA A 183 -0.76 -15.87 7.12
C ALA A 183 -1.62 -15.22 6.03
N VAL A 184 -1.92 -13.93 6.20
CA VAL A 184 -2.85 -13.18 5.34
C VAL A 184 -2.33 -13.04 3.90
N MET A 185 -1.02 -12.77 3.72
CA MET A 185 -0.47 -12.46 2.39
C MET A 185 0.07 -13.67 1.61
N THR A 186 0.23 -14.82 2.27
CA THR A 186 0.60 -16.08 1.60
C THR A 186 -0.61 -16.71 0.90
N ASP A 187 -1.80 -16.59 1.48
CA ASP A 187 -3.05 -17.13 0.90
C ASP A 187 -3.46 -16.42 -0.40
N MET A 188 -2.97 -15.20 -0.59
CA MET A 188 -3.05 -14.43 -1.85
C MET A 188 -2.22 -15.00 -3.01
N ASN A 189 -1.60 -16.17 -2.88
CA ASN A 189 -0.84 -16.83 -3.94
C ASN A 189 -1.69 -17.83 -4.77
N GLY A 190 -3.01 -17.84 -4.57
CA GLY A 190 -3.93 -18.63 -5.40
C GLY A 190 -3.82 -18.29 -6.90
N PRO A 191 -4.18 -19.22 -7.81
CA PRO A 191 -4.08 -19.00 -9.24
C PRO A 191 -5.05 -17.89 -9.68
N ASN A 192 -4.54 -16.71 -10.02
CA ASN A 192 -5.31 -15.75 -10.79
C ASN A 192 -5.27 -16.19 -12.27
N PRO A 193 -6.43 -16.48 -12.90
CA PRO A 193 -6.49 -16.92 -14.29
C PRO A 193 -5.86 -15.93 -15.29
N HIS A 194 -5.94 -14.62 -15.04
CA HIS A 194 -5.29 -13.59 -15.88
C HIS A 194 -3.75 -13.68 -15.80
N PHE A 195 -3.23 -14.09 -14.63
CA PHE A 195 -1.80 -14.30 -14.39
C PHE A 195 -1.27 -15.63 -14.92
N GLN A 196 -2.12 -16.66 -15.00
CA GLN A 196 -1.73 -17.97 -15.54
C GLN A 196 -1.37 -17.90 -17.03
N GLU A 197 -2.02 -17.03 -17.81
CA GLU A 197 -1.67 -16.83 -19.22
C GLU A 197 -0.33 -16.09 -19.40
N MET A 198 -0.05 -15.07 -18.57
CA MET A 198 1.23 -14.32 -18.60
C MET A 198 2.43 -15.15 -18.11
N MET A 199 2.25 -15.97 -17.06
CA MET A 199 3.30 -16.85 -16.52
C MET A 199 3.77 -17.96 -17.48
N ASN A 200 3.02 -18.23 -18.55
CA ASN A 200 3.34 -19.26 -19.55
C ASN A 200 4.15 -18.71 -20.75
N ALA A 201 4.49 -17.41 -20.77
CA ALA A 201 5.34 -16.82 -21.81
C ALA A 201 6.83 -17.10 -21.51
N PRO A 202 7.57 -17.82 -22.39
CA PRO A 202 8.89 -18.36 -22.07
C PRO A 202 10.03 -17.33 -21.94
N ASP A 203 9.81 -16.06 -22.31
CA ASP A 203 10.83 -15.00 -22.32
C ASP A 203 10.47 -13.76 -21.48
N GLU A 204 9.39 -13.79 -20.69
CA GLU A 204 9.01 -12.66 -19.84
C GLU A 204 9.65 -12.69 -18.44
N PRO A 205 9.94 -11.53 -17.82
CA PRO A 205 10.50 -11.49 -16.46
C PRO A 205 9.57 -12.20 -15.46
N GLN A 206 10.14 -12.90 -14.49
CA GLN A 206 9.31 -13.53 -13.45
C GLN A 206 8.59 -12.46 -12.62
N HIS A 207 7.26 -12.54 -12.56
CA HIS A 207 6.44 -11.73 -11.66
C HIS A 207 6.21 -12.47 -10.34
N GLY A 208 6.41 -11.78 -9.23
CA GLY A 208 6.20 -12.37 -7.92
C GLY A 208 6.12 -11.34 -6.80
N THR A 209 5.71 -11.80 -5.63
CA THR A 209 5.77 -11.02 -4.39
C THR A 209 7.21 -10.61 -4.12
N THR A 210 7.45 -9.32 -3.94
CA THR A 210 8.76 -8.75 -3.63
C THR A 210 8.81 -8.14 -2.24
N SER A 211 7.67 -7.73 -1.69
CA SER A 211 7.57 -7.41 -0.27
C SER A 211 6.19 -7.70 0.31
N THR A 212 6.19 -7.97 1.60
CA THR A 212 5.02 -8.01 2.48
C THR A 212 5.32 -7.06 3.64
N THR A 213 4.50 -6.03 3.80
CA THR A 213 4.63 -5.03 4.85
C THR A 213 3.43 -5.08 5.77
N ALA A 214 3.67 -4.96 7.06
CA ALA A 214 2.67 -4.82 8.09
C ALA A 214 2.93 -3.53 8.86
N LEU A 215 1.89 -2.72 9.03
CA LEU A 215 1.95 -1.46 9.76
C LEU A 215 0.83 -1.46 10.78
N LYS A 216 1.16 -1.15 12.04
CA LYS A 216 0.17 -0.89 13.09
C LYS A 216 0.44 0.48 13.70
N ILE A 217 -0.58 1.32 13.77
CA ILE A 217 -0.59 2.59 14.50
C ILE A 217 -1.67 2.47 15.56
N ASN A 218 -1.31 2.52 16.84
CA ASN A 218 -2.32 2.49 17.90
C ASN A 218 -2.82 3.90 18.22
N ALA A 219 -3.90 4.00 19.00
CA ALA A 219 -4.50 5.28 19.41
C ALA A 219 -3.55 6.20 20.22
N THR A 220 -2.41 5.68 20.72
CA THR A 220 -1.38 6.49 21.40
C THR A 220 -0.33 7.05 20.45
N GLY A 221 -0.43 6.74 19.15
CA GLY A 221 0.54 7.13 18.13
C GLY A 221 1.79 6.23 18.08
N GLN A 222 1.83 5.10 18.81
CA GLN A 222 2.91 4.14 18.65
C GLN A 222 2.75 3.39 17.32
N VAL A 223 3.83 3.35 16.56
CA VAL A 223 3.94 2.66 15.28
C VAL A 223 4.76 1.39 15.45
N LEU A 224 4.21 0.27 14.99
CA LEU A 224 4.91 -0.98 14.75
C LEU A 224 4.93 -1.22 13.25
N PHE A 225 6.12 -1.36 12.69
CA PHE A 225 6.32 -1.63 11.26
C PHE A 225 7.11 -2.92 11.13
N TYR A 226 6.65 -3.83 10.29
CA TYR A 226 7.37 -5.04 9.91
C TYR A 226 7.37 -5.15 8.39
N GLU A 227 8.50 -5.53 7.82
CA GLU A 227 8.58 -5.83 6.40
C GLU A 227 9.42 -7.07 6.17
N ARG A 228 8.89 -7.94 5.32
CA ARG A 228 9.62 -9.02 4.66
C ARG A 228 9.78 -8.67 3.20
N TYR A 229 11.00 -8.61 2.70
CA TYR A 229 11.31 -8.14 1.35
C TYR A 229 12.37 -9.02 0.69
N LEU A 230 12.40 -9.02 -0.64
CA LEU A 230 13.36 -9.76 -1.43
C LEU A 230 14.55 -8.88 -1.79
N GLU A 231 15.77 -9.33 -1.46
CA GLU A 231 17.01 -8.63 -1.78
C GLU A 231 17.98 -9.63 -2.39
N ASN A 232 18.42 -9.40 -3.64
CA ASN A 232 19.30 -10.32 -4.36
C ASN A 232 18.79 -11.79 -4.36
N GLY A 233 17.48 -11.98 -4.43
CA GLY A 233 16.82 -13.30 -4.40
C GLY A 233 16.77 -13.99 -3.06
N GLN A 234 17.15 -13.32 -1.98
CA GLN A 234 17.02 -13.81 -0.62
C GLN A 234 15.96 -13.01 0.12
N TRP A 235 15.08 -13.72 0.82
CA TRP A 235 14.12 -13.09 1.72
C TRP A 235 14.86 -12.54 2.94
N ARG A 236 14.58 -11.28 3.25
CA ARG A 236 15.07 -10.57 4.42
C ARG A 236 13.89 -9.95 5.16
N GLU A 237 14.11 -9.67 6.42
CA GLU A 237 13.09 -9.14 7.33
C GLU A 237 13.67 -7.95 8.09
N ARG A 238 12.78 -7.02 8.47
CA ARG A 238 13.10 -5.88 9.32
C ARG A 238 11.87 -5.43 10.08
N ASP A 239 12.11 -4.82 11.24
CA ASP A 239 11.08 -4.22 12.07
C ASP A 239 11.52 -2.84 12.57
N PHE A 240 10.55 -1.98 12.80
CA PHE A 240 10.75 -0.66 13.41
C PHE A 240 9.66 -0.39 14.43
N VAL A 241 10.06 0.27 15.52
CA VAL A 241 9.16 0.76 16.55
C VAL A 241 9.48 2.23 16.80
N PHE A 242 8.47 3.09 16.69
CA PHE A 242 8.61 4.53 16.95
C PHE A 242 7.26 5.14 17.37
N GLY A 243 7.26 6.42 17.73
CA GLY A 243 6.04 7.18 18.02
C GLY A 243 5.85 8.29 16.99
N ILE A 244 4.60 8.56 16.66
CA ILE A 244 4.15 9.80 16.01
C ILE A 244 4.41 10.97 16.97
N GLU A 245 4.86 12.10 16.43
CA GLU A 245 5.29 13.32 17.14
C GLU A 245 4.17 14.36 17.31
#